data_AF-A0A3E2U3Z5-F1
#
_entry.id   AF-A0A3E2U3Z5-F1
#
_cell.length_a   1.000
_cell.length_b   1.000
_cell.length_c   1.000
_cell.angle_alpha   90.00
_cell.angle_beta   90.00
_cell.angle_gamma   90.00
#
_symmetry.space_group_name_H-M   'P 1'
#
loop_
_entity.id
_entity.type
_entity.pdbx_description
1 polymer ?
#
loop_
_entity_poly.entity_id
_entity_poly.type
_entity_poly.pdbx_seq_one_letter_code
_entity_poly.pdbx_strand_id
1 'polypeptide(L)'
;MNSGRVMNLRVTIPAESRRMNVGKDVIRVLGSPAYICVLQRKDRKAIAITPCAAEHPMSFKVPDRLLTDGQCRMMINGIQFIQVLLEANGLAAGKDHQFKGRYDAEKNAVIISLEKDEQSALSPQKCTT
;
A
#
# COMPACT_ATOMS: atom_id res chain seq x y z
N MET A 1 0.77 14.10 21.86
CA MET A 1 1.28 15.07 20.86
C MET A 1 1.15 14.42 19.49
N ASN A 2 0.09 14.72 18.75
CA ASN A 2 -0.02 14.33 17.34
C ASN A 2 0.59 15.48 16.55
N SER A 3 1.90 15.43 16.32
CA SER A 3 2.58 16.41 15.46
C SER A 3 1.81 16.46 14.15
N GLY A 4 1.32 17.63 13.73
CA GLY A 4 0.39 17.84 12.60
C GLY A 4 0.91 17.46 11.21
N ARG A 5 1.63 16.33 11.12
CA ARG A 5 2.15 15.71 9.93
C ARG A 5 1.01 14.95 9.28
N VAL A 6 0.68 15.37 8.06
CA VAL A 6 -0.26 14.63 7.20
C VAL A 6 0.27 13.21 7.02
N MET A 7 -0.49 12.22 7.49
CA MET A 7 -0.14 10.81 7.35
C MET A 7 -0.30 10.37 5.89
N ASN A 8 0.76 9.83 5.31
CA ASN A 8 0.76 9.34 3.94
C ASN A 8 0.49 7.84 3.91
N LEU A 9 -0.77 7.48 4.15
CA LEU A 9 -1.25 6.11 4.04
C LEU A 9 -1.35 5.74 2.55
N ARG A 10 -0.38 5.01 2.03
CA ARG A 10 -0.33 4.65 0.61
C ARG A 10 0.34 3.32 0.35
N VAL A 11 -0.01 2.75 -0.79
CA VAL A 11 0.66 1.61 -1.41
C VAL A 11 1.12 2.01 -2.80
N THR A 12 2.31 1.56 -3.21
CA THR A 12 2.85 1.80 -4.54
C THR A 12 3.22 0.48 -5.21
N ILE A 13 2.79 0.29 -6.45
CA ILE A 13 3.18 -0.83 -7.32
C ILE A 13 3.97 -0.22 -8.50
N PRO A 14 5.32 -0.31 -8.49
CA PRO A 14 6.12 0.20 -9.59
C PRO A 14 5.91 -0.57 -10.91
N ALA A 15 6.04 0.14 -12.03
CA ALA A 15 5.82 -0.29 -13.41
C ALA A 15 6.44 -1.64 -13.76
N GLU A 16 7.75 -1.76 -13.52
CA GLU A 16 8.52 -2.94 -13.91
C GLU A 16 8.49 -4.06 -12.86
N SER A 17 7.62 -3.94 -11.86
CA SER A 17 7.87 -4.62 -10.60
C SER A 17 6.83 -5.69 -10.27
N ARG A 18 7.38 -6.80 -9.80
CA ARG A 18 6.69 -7.96 -9.21
C ARG A 18 6.44 -7.79 -7.71
N ARG A 19 6.38 -6.53 -7.27
CA ARG A 19 6.37 -6.14 -5.85
C ARG A 19 5.43 -4.99 -5.56
N MET A 20 4.99 -4.93 -4.32
CA MET A 20 4.16 -3.89 -3.76
C MET A 20 4.91 -3.25 -2.58
N ASN A 21 4.97 -1.92 -2.55
CA ASN A 21 5.54 -1.18 -1.43
C ASN A 21 4.43 -0.67 -0.52
N VAL A 22 4.53 -0.95 0.77
CA VAL A 22 3.63 -0.39 1.79
C VAL A 22 4.29 0.85 2.41
N GLY A 23 3.57 1.97 2.46
CA GLY A 23 4.08 3.21 3.04
C GLY A 23 4.37 3.08 4.54
N LYS A 24 5.43 3.74 5.02
CA LYS A 24 5.82 3.67 6.43
C LYS A 24 4.73 4.16 7.39
N ASP A 25 3.94 5.14 6.98
CA ASP A 25 2.85 5.67 7.82
C ASP A 25 1.70 4.67 7.98
N VAL A 26 1.53 3.72 7.04
CA VAL A 26 0.63 2.58 7.22
C VAL A 26 1.09 1.74 8.41
N ILE A 27 2.39 1.45 8.51
CA ILE A 27 2.93 0.67 9.63
C ILE A 27 2.83 1.45 10.94
N ARG A 28 3.12 2.76 10.92
CA ARG A 28 3.03 3.62 12.11
C ARG A 28 1.61 3.69 12.67
N VAL A 29 0.61 3.94 11.81
CA VAL A 29 -0.78 4.09 12.28
C VAL A 29 -1.36 2.80 12.83
N LEU A 30 -0.89 1.65 12.34
CA LEU A 30 -1.24 0.32 12.84
C LEU A 30 -0.54 -0.06 14.15
N GLY A 31 0.23 0.85 14.76
CA GLY A 31 0.92 0.60 16.03
C GLY A 31 2.28 -0.09 15.89
N SER A 32 2.91 -0.02 14.71
CA SER A 32 4.22 -0.62 14.44
C SER A 32 4.29 -2.14 14.71
N PRO A 33 3.39 -2.94 14.14
CA PRO A 33 3.36 -4.38 14.37
C PRO A 33 4.58 -5.09 13.80
N ALA A 34 4.92 -6.26 14.35
CA ALA A 34 5.99 -7.12 13.81
C ALA A 34 5.58 -7.81 12.49
N TYR A 35 4.28 -8.08 12.32
CA TYR A 35 3.72 -8.74 11.15
C TYR A 35 2.43 -8.06 10.70
N ILE A 36 2.20 -8.03 9.40
CA ILE A 36 0.95 -7.57 8.78
C ILE A 36 0.45 -8.62 7.79
N CYS A 37 -0.85 -8.63 7.52
CA CYS A 37 -1.41 -9.34 6.37
C CYS A 37 -2.03 -8.34 5.38
N VAL A 38 -2.16 -8.80 4.14
CA VAL A 38 -2.87 -8.07 3.08
C VAL A 38 -4.09 -8.89 2.69
N LEU A 39 -5.27 -8.34 2.93
CA LEU A 39 -6.54 -8.98 2.64
C LEU A 39 -7.19 -8.29 1.45
N GLN A 40 -7.58 -9.03 0.43
CA GLN A 40 -8.35 -8.49 -0.68
C GLN A 40 -9.85 -8.58 -0.38
N ARG A 41 -10.60 -7.50 -0.61
CA ARG A 41 -12.07 -7.57 -0.56
C ARG A 41 -12.59 -8.53 -1.62
N LYS A 42 -13.73 -9.16 -1.36
CA LYS A 42 -14.39 -10.09 -2.29
C LYS A 42 -14.70 -9.47 -3.66
N ASP A 43 -15.06 -8.19 -3.68
CA ASP A 43 -15.32 -7.43 -4.91
C ASP A 43 -14.04 -6.96 -5.63
N ARG A 44 -12.86 -7.23 -5.05
CA ARG A 44 -11.53 -6.88 -5.55
C ARG A 44 -11.22 -5.38 -5.68
N LYS A 45 -12.14 -4.52 -5.21
CA LYS A 45 -12.05 -3.06 -5.32
C LYS A 45 -11.18 -2.40 -4.25
N ALA A 46 -10.80 -3.12 -3.20
CA ALA A 46 -9.91 -2.61 -2.17
C ALA A 46 -9.09 -3.75 -1.54
N ILE A 47 -7.97 -3.37 -0.94
CA ILE A 47 -7.21 -4.23 -0.01
C ILE A 47 -7.22 -3.62 1.39
N ALA A 48 -7.18 -4.47 2.40
CA ALA A 48 -6.97 -4.08 3.78
C ALA A 48 -5.58 -4.55 4.23
N ILE A 49 -4.87 -3.68 4.95
CA ILE A 49 -3.61 -3.99 5.62
C ILE A 49 -3.87 -3.89 7.12
N THR A 50 -3.60 -4.97 7.84
CA THR A 50 -3.86 -5.06 9.28
C THR A 50 -2.74 -5.86 9.97
N PRO A 51 -2.44 -5.58 11.25
CA PRO A 51 -1.58 -6.44 12.05
C PRO A 51 -2.09 -7.88 12.06
N CYS A 52 -1.18 -8.85 12.11
CA CYS A 52 -1.49 -10.26 12.29
C CYS A 52 -0.41 -10.99 13.08
N ALA A 53 -0.67 -12.26 13.41
CA ALA A 53 0.34 -13.17 13.95
C ALA A 53 1.20 -13.77 12.83
N ALA A 54 2.40 -14.26 13.15
CA ALA A 54 3.34 -14.79 12.16
C ALA A 54 2.81 -16.05 11.48
N GLU A 55 1.96 -16.81 12.17
CA GLU A 55 1.42 -18.11 11.75
C GLU A 55 0.23 -17.96 10.79
N HIS A 56 -0.33 -16.75 10.67
CA HIS A 56 -1.44 -16.52 9.77
C HIS A 56 -1.02 -16.70 8.30
N PRO A 57 -1.84 -17.36 7.47
CA PRO A 57 -1.58 -17.44 6.03
C PRO A 57 -1.37 -16.04 5.43
N MET A 58 -0.31 -15.89 4.63
CA MET A 58 0.10 -14.61 4.05
C MET A 58 0.38 -13.50 5.08
N SER A 59 0.98 -13.86 6.21
CA SER A 59 1.67 -12.91 7.08
C SER A 59 2.96 -12.42 6.43
N PHE A 60 3.27 -11.13 6.61
CA PHE A 60 4.48 -10.50 6.11
C PHE A 60 5.20 -9.84 7.27
N LYS A 61 6.46 -10.22 7.49
CA LYS A 61 7.30 -9.61 8.51
C LYS A 61 7.59 -8.16 8.14
N VAL A 62 7.37 -7.24 9.08
CA VAL A 62 7.79 -5.85 8.98
C VAL A 62 9.31 -5.79 9.23
N PRO A 63 10.12 -5.17 8.34
CA PRO A 63 11.55 -5.06 8.55
C PRO A 63 11.89 -4.29 9.84
N ASP A 64 12.81 -4.83 10.64
CA ASP A 64 13.13 -4.31 11.98
C ASP A 64 13.59 -2.82 11.95
N ARG A 65 14.28 -2.41 10.88
CA ARG A 65 14.77 -1.03 10.69
C ARG A 65 13.84 -0.14 9.87
N LEU A 66 12.62 -0.56 9.56
CA LEU A 66 11.74 0.16 8.63
C LEU A 66 11.49 1.62 9.06
N LEU A 67 11.29 1.84 10.36
CA LEU A 67 10.89 3.13 10.90
C LEU A 67 12.09 4.02 11.28
N THR A 68 13.28 3.44 11.40
CA THR A 68 14.52 4.11 11.85
C THR A 68 15.49 4.38 10.69
N ASP A 69 15.56 3.50 9.70
CA ASP A 69 16.37 3.68 8.49
C ASP A 69 15.50 4.28 7.37
N GLY A 70 15.83 5.50 6.94
CA GLY A 70 15.14 6.23 5.87
C GLY A 70 15.06 5.47 4.54
N GLN A 71 16.07 4.65 4.23
CA GLN A 71 16.17 3.88 2.98
C GLN A 71 15.46 2.52 3.04
N CYS A 72 15.19 2.02 4.25
CA CYS A 72 14.47 0.75 4.42
C CYS A 72 13.02 0.87 3.93
N ARG A 73 12.53 -0.16 3.22
CA ARG A 73 11.18 -0.20 2.61
C ARG A 73 10.45 -1.47 3.03
N MET A 74 9.14 -1.37 3.23
CA MET A 74 8.26 -2.54 3.36
C MET A 74 7.89 -3.01 1.96
N MET A 75 8.52 -4.09 1.50
CA MET A 75 8.31 -4.67 0.18
C MET A 75 7.64 -6.03 0.32
N ILE A 76 6.53 -6.22 -0.40
CA ILE A 76 5.84 -7.49 -0.53
C ILE A 76 6.08 -7.99 -1.95
N ASN A 77 6.76 -9.14 -2.07
CA ASN A 77 6.99 -9.81 -3.35
C ASN A 77 5.87 -10.82 -3.60
N GLY A 78 5.29 -10.81 -4.79
CA GLY A 78 4.17 -11.70 -5.10
C GLY A 78 3.65 -11.47 -6.51
N ILE A 79 4.34 -12.05 -7.50
CA ILE A 79 4.05 -11.88 -8.94
C ILE A 79 2.57 -12.12 -9.22
N GLN A 80 2.07 -13.30 -8.87
CA GLN A 80 0.71 -13.71 -9.16
C GLN A 80 -0.32 -12.84 -8.43
N PHE A 81 -0.09 -12.54 -7.15
CA PHE A 81 -0.98 -11.67 -6.38
C PHE A 81 -1.09 -10.28 -7.01
N ILE A 82 0.04 -9.66 -7.35
CA ILE A 82 0.07 -8.30 -7.91
C ILE A 82 -0.52 -8.28 -9.32
N GLN A 83 -0.19 -9.26 -10.16
CA GLN A 83 -0.73 -9.33 -11.51
C GLN A 83 -2.26 -9.48 -11.50
N VAL A 84 -2.79 -10.42 -10.71
CA VAL A 84 -4.23 -10.62 -10.56
C VAL A 84 -4.91 -9.38 -9.97
N LEU A 85 -4.26 -8.69 -9.03
CA LEU A 85 -4.74 -7.45 -8.45
C LEU A 85 -4.88 -6.33 -9.50
N LEU A 86 -3.86 -6.14 -10.34
CA LEU A 86 -3.86 -5.13 -11.39
C LEU A 86 -4.88 -5.44 -12.50
N GLU A 87 -4.88 -6.68 -13.00
CA GLU A 87 -5.77 -7.13 -14.07
C GLU A 87 -7.25 -7.03 -13.66
N ALA A 88 -7.60 -7.50 -12.45
CA ALA A 88 -8.97 -7.46 -11.96
C ALA A 88 -9.52 -6.03 -11.78
N ASN A 89 -8.64 -5.03 -11.69
CA ASN A 89 -9.00 -3.62 -11.54
C ASN A 89 -8.76 -2.80 -12.82
N GLY A 90 -8.43 -3.45 -13.95
CA GLY A 90 -8.21 -2.75 -15.24
C GLY A 90 -7.03 -1.79 -15.22
N LEU A 91 -6.00 -2.11 -14.45
CA LEU A 91 -4.78 -1.34 -14.29
C LEU A 91 -3.70 -1.90 -15.22
N ALA A 92 -3.04 -1.02 -15.97
CA ALA A 92 -2.02 -1.43 -16.93
C ALA A 92 -0.77 -1.98 -16.22
N ALA A 93 -0.37 -3.21 -16.54
CA ALA A 93 0.96 -3.71 -16.24
C ALA A 93 2.01 -2.81 -16.93
N GLY A 94 3.15 -2.55 -16.28
CA GLY A 94 4.18 -1.66 -16.84
C GLY A 94 3.98 -0.17 -16.54
N LYS A 95 3.02 0.22 -15.69
CA LYS A 95 2.88 1.59 -15.18
C LYS A 95 3.02 1.64 -13.66
N ASP A 96 3.59 2.74 -13.16
CA ASP A 96 3.59 3.01 -11.73
C ASP A 96 2.16 3.29 -11.27
N HIS A 97 1.73 2.56 -10.24
CA HIS A 97 0.44 2.78 -9.59
C HIS A 97 0.66 3.20 -8.14
N GLN A 98 -0.08 4.21 -7.71
CA GLN A 98 -0.13 4.64 -6.32
C GLN A 98 -1.58 4.70 -5.86
N PHE A 99 -1.85 4.07 -4.72
CA PHE A 99 -3.17 4.04 -4.11
C PHE A 99 -3.11 4.67 -2.74
N LYS A 100 -4.07 5.57 -2.47
CA LYS A 100 -4.23 6.18 -1.15
C LYS A 100 -5.09 5.29 -0.26
N GLY A 101 -4.80 5.37 1.03
CA GLY A 101 -5.49 4.63 2.06
C GLY A 101 -6.20 5.50 3.07
N ARG A 102 -7.15 4.89 3.77
CA ARG A 102 -7.78 5.43 4.97
C ARG A 102 -7.60 4.45 6.12
N TYR A 103 -7.29 4.98 7.31
CA TYR A 103 -7.27 4.19 8.53
C TYR A 103 -8.70 4.02 9.07
N ASP A 104 -9.09 2.77 9.32
CA ASP A 104 -10.29 2.36 10.03
C ASP A 104 -9.88 1.96 11.45
N ALA A 105 -10.20 2.82 12.42
CA ALA A 105 -9.80 2.65 13.81
C ALA A 105 -10.54 1.50 14.50
N GLU A 106 -11.78 1.22 14.11
CA GLU A 106 -12.58 0.15 14.71
C GLU A 106 -12.00 -1.22 14.38
N LYS A 107 -11.50 -1.38 13.15
CA LYS A 107 -10.92 -2.63 12.67
C LYS A 107 -9.40 -2.70 12.82
N ASN A 108 -8.77 -1.61 13.26
CA ASN A 108 -7.32 -1.42 13.23
C ASN A 108 -6.71 -1.82 11.88
N ALA A 109 -7.26 -1.27 10.80
CA ALA A 109 -6.89 -1.63 9.44
C ALA A 109 -6.73 -0.38 8.56
N VAL A 110 -5.77 -0.42 7.64
CA VAL A 110 -5.67 0.57 6.57
C VAL A 110 -6.32 0.01 5.31
N ILE A 111 -7.36 0.68 4.84
CA ILE A 111 -8.11 0.31 3.64
C ILE A 111 -7.58 1.11 2.47
N ILE A 112 -7.07 0.43 1.44
CA ILE A 112 -6.56 1.01 0.20
C ILE A 112 -7.58 0.77 -0.90
N SER A 113 -8.20 1.84 -1.41
CA SER A 113 -9.08 1.73 -2.58
C SER A 113 -8.25 1.52 -3.84
N LEU A 114 -8.71 0.61 -4.71
CA LEU A 114 -8.08 0.32 -6.01
C LEU A 114 -8.90 0.87 -7.16
N GLU A 115 -10.05 1.49 -6.87
CA GLU A 115 -10.81 2.24 -7.85
C GLU A 115 -9.96 3.41 -8.35
N LYS A 116 -10.03 3.69 -9.65
CA LYS A 116 -9.28 4.79 -10.25
C LYS A 116 -9.74 6.10 -9.60
N ASP A 117 -8.84 6.78 -8.89
CA ASP A 117 -9.03 8.20 -8.60
C ASP A 117 -9.04 8.93 -9.97
N GLU A 118 -10.20 9.37 -10.43
CA GLU A 118 -10.34 10.24 -11.61
C GLU A 118 -9.49 11.53 -11.47
N GLN A 119 -9.06 11.87 -10.23
CA GLN A 119 -8.18 12.98 -9.92
C GLN A 119 -6.67 12.75 -10.19
N SER A 120 -6.21 11.57 -10.61
CA SER A 120 -4.79 11.36 -10.96
C SER A 120 -4.40 11.85 -12.36
N ALA A 121 -5.35 12.38 -13.13
CA ALA A 121 -5.13 13.02 -14.43
C ALA A 121 -4.81 14.53 -14.34
N LEU A 122 -4.18 15.00 -13.26
CA LEU A 122 -3.71 16.40 -13.18
C LEU A 122 -2.35 16.58 -13.89
N SER A 123 -2.49 16.91 -15.18
CA SER A 123 -1.69 17.83 -16.00
C SER A 123 -0.22 17.46 -16.31
N PRO A 124 0.14 17.32 -17.60
CA PRO A 124 1.51 17.53 -18.05
C PRO A 124 1.90 18.97 -17.72
N GLN A 125 3.02 19.17 -17.03
CA GLN A 125 3.66 20.46 -16.97
C GLN A 125 3.96 20.89 -18.41
N LYS A 126 3.22 21.88 -18.92
CA LYS A 126 3.63 22.62 -20.12
C LYS A 126 4.89 23.38 -19.75
N CYS A 127 6.05 22.86 -20.13
CA CYS A 127 7.21 23.70 -20.36
C CYS A 127 6.86 24.60 -21.55
N THR A 128 6.63 25.87 -21.28
CA THR A 128 6.56 26.90 -22.32
C THR A 128 7.98 27.24 -22.73
N THR A 129 8.19 27.31 -24.05
CA THR A 129 9.43 27.65 -24.76
C THR A 129 10.01 28.99 -24.34
#